data_AF-A0A3C0FZ31-F1
#
_entry.id   AF-A0A3C0FZ31-F1
#
_cell.length_a   1.000
_cell.length_b   1.000
_cell.length_c   1.000
_cell.angle_alpha   90.00
_cell.angle_beta   90.00
_cell.angle_gamma   90.00
#
_symmetry.space_group_name_H-M   'P 1'
#
loop_
_entity.id
_entity.type
_entity.pdbx_description
1 polymer ?
#
loop_
_entity_poly.entity_id
_entity_poly.type
_entity_poly.pdbx_seq_one_letter_code
_entity_poly.pdbx_strand_id
1 'polypeptide(L)'
;MGYATSDEYEFTFVTSTEELITEFQKSRRGPDSVEDDAIGGLFVHESTNFTGPPEKANVKTIHEGVKKAHLKILTREIENSNTMSEGKTAAETALERISIYPNRYAMSSHYVILTDGSLQRARPIDKPRSQVSYPRFNKTAVQITFLSGGKKPNTKMFETYDRFLKAWFTVFPDCGVYGNNESRPSDPPNTFDVRQSIKSKYRFVYRYDDLSDLDEFPTKVERVITKPKTIAKTSSTITKPISFAEANQQVTDLVESKRFNNDVTSIFNKAGAAMASLNGEDMNAAAAKFGAENLPKNDLKAQFDKDYKTFQSGMKERNKELNNIIGKVNTNNSTVKSFENKITENRST
;
A
#
# COMPACT_ATOMS: atom_id res chain seq x y z
N MET A 1 10.03 -3.54 27.42
CA MET A 1 10.05 -4.98 27.05
C MET A 1 11.48 -5.37 26.71
N GLY A 2 11.99 -6.39 27.40
CA GLY A 2 13.34 -6.96 27.30
C GLY A 2 13.36 -8.42 27.79
N TYR A 3 14.54 -8.98 28.01
CA TYR A 3 14.69 -10.29 28.65
C TYR A 3 14.01 -10.34 30.03
N ALA A 4 14.11 -9.24 30.79
CA ALA A 4 13.50 -9.07 32.10
C ALA A 4 11.98 -8.74 32.06
N THR A 5 11.31 -8.87 30.91
CA THR A 5 9.84 -8.71 30.87
C THR A 5 9.19 -9.78 31.74
N SER A 6 8.37 -9.37 32.70
CA SER A 6 7.63 -10.28 33.61
C SER A 6 6.80 -11.30 32.83
N ASP A 7 6.67 -12.50 33.39
CA ASP A 7 5.80 -13.55 32.84
C ASP A 7 4.31 -13.20 32.97
N GLU A 8 3.98 -12.24 33.84
CA GLU A 8 2.65 -11.65 34.02
C GLU A 8 2.35 -10.52 33.03
N TYR A 9 3.32 -10.11 32.19
CA TYR A 9 3.08 -9.07 31.21
C TYR A 9 2.01 -9.49 30.21
N GLU A 10 0.94 -8.69 30.11
CA GLU A 10 -0.15 -8.95 29.19
C GLU A 10 0.10 -8.32 27.81
N PHE A 11 0.10 -9.16 26.78
CA PHE A 11 0.21 -8.74 25.40
C PHE A 11 -1.17 -8.44 24.82
N THR A 12 -1.50 -7.16 24.76
CA THR A 12 -2.82 -6.69 24.29
C THR A 12 -2.99 -6.80 22.78
N PHE A 13 -4.23 -6.99 22.36
CA PHE A 13 -4.61 -6.89 20.95
C PHE A 13 -4.87 -5.45 20.53
N VAL A 14 -4.64 -5.20 19.25
CA VAL A 14 -5.07 -3.98 18.57
C VAL A 14 -6.45 -4.25 17.96
N THR A 15 -7.41 -3.39 18.29
CA THR A 15 -8.82 -3.61 17.94
C THR A 15 -9.28 -2.77 16.75
N SER A 16 -8.61 -1.65 16.46
CA SER A 16 -9.02 -0.72 15.40
C SER A 16 -7.84 -0.03 14.68
N THR A 17 -8.14 0.61 13.54
CA THR A 17 -7.16 1.38 12.77
C THR A 17 -6.86 2.71 13.47
N GLU A 18 -7.86 3.31 14.11
CA GLU A 18 -7.80 4.57 14.85
C GLU A 18 -6.90 4.44 16.09
N GLU A 19 -6.94 3.28 16.74
CA GLU A 19 -6.05 2.93 17.84
C GLU A 19 -4.58 2.89 17.38
N LEU A 20 -4.29 2.29 16.22
CA LEU A 20 -2.94 2.32 15.63
C LEU A 20 -2.49 3.73 15.26
N ILE A 21 -3.36 4.51 14.61
CA ILE A 21 -3.05 5.90 14.24
C ILE A 21 -2.69 6.69 15.48
N THR A 22 -3.50 6.60 16.54
CA THR A 22 -3.27 7.29 17.80
C THR A 22 -1.97 6.85 18.45
N GLU A 23 -1.67 5.56 18.47
CA GLU A 23 -0.43 5.01 19.02
C GLU A 23 0.80 5.48 18.25
N PHE A 24 0.76 5.43 16.92
CA PHE A 24 1.85 5.88 16.07
C PHE A 24 2.12 7.39 16.21
N GLN A 25 1.06 8.20 16.28
CA GLN A 25 1.16 9.65 16.45
C GLN A 25 1.73 10.01 17.83
N LYS A 26 1.31 9.31 18.88
CA LYS A 26 1.77 9.57 20.25
C LYS A 26 3.12 8.97 20.59
N SER A 27 3.68 8.12 19.73
CA SER A 27 5.00 7.54 19.94
C SER A 27 6.07 8.62 20.02
N ARG A 28 7.00 8.50 20.97
CA ARG A 28 8.21 9.34 21.05
C ARG A 28 9.05 9.27 19.78
N ARG A 29 8.99 8.13 19.07
CA ARG A 29 9.70 7.90 17.79
C ARG A 29 8.84 8.26 16.57
N GLY A 30 7.66 8.82 16.79
CA GLY A 30 6.65 9.11 15.77
C GLY A 30 6.96 10.30 14.84
N PRO A 31 5.92 10.85 14.17
CA PRO A 31 6.06 11.90 13.15
C PRO A 31 6.65 13.22 13.62
N ASP A 32 6.63 13.49 14.93
CA ASP A 32 7.18 14.73 15.51
C ASP A 32 8.58 14.54 16.12
N SER A 33 9.07 13.29 16.16
CA SER A 33 10.39 12.98 16.72
C SER A 33 11.53 13.62 15.92
N VAL A 34 12.47 14.27 16.61
CA VAL A 34 13.72 14.83 16.05
C VAL A 34 14.95 14.00 16.41
N GLU A 35 14.76 12.91 17.13
CA GLU A 35 15.82 12.04 17.65
C GLU A 35 16.40 11.12 16.57
N ASP A 36 17.59 10.56 16.84
CA ASP A 36 18.29 9.62 15.94
C ASP A 36 17.56 8.27 15.78
N ASP A 37 16.57 8.00 16.63
CA ASP A 37 15.76 6.78 16.62
C ASP A 37 14.33 6.99 16.08
N ALA A 38 14.07 8.15 15.45
CA ALA A 38 12.83 8.43 14.75
C ALA A 38 12.51 7.35 13.72
N ILE A 39 11.23 6.99 13.60
CA ILE A 39 10.77 5.97 12.66
C ILE A 39 11.03 6.42 11.22
N GLY A 40 11.72 5.56 10.46
CA GLY A 40 12.07 5.77 9.05
C GLY A 40 11.53 4.71 8.09
N GLY A 41 11.06 3.56 8.59
CA GLY A 41 10.52 2.50 7.76
C GLY A 41 9.92 1.33 8.53
N LEU A 42 9.14 0.53 7.82
CA LEU A 42 8.51 -0.70 8.31
C LEU A 42 9.17 -1.91 7.65
N PHE A 43 9.58 -2.90 8.44
CA PHE A 43 9.97 -4.22 7.94
C PHE A 43 8.88 -5.25 8.17
N VAL A 44 8.61 -6.02 7.13
CA VAL A 44 7.67 -7.13 7.13
C VAL A 44 8.47 -8.41 7.22
N HIS A 45 8.19 -9.22 8.23
CA HIS A 45 8.83 -10.51 8.44
C HIS A 45 7.78 -11.63 8.41
N GLU A 46 8.14 -12.78 7.85
CA GLU A 46 7.34 -14.00 7.92
C GLU A 46 8.08 -15.03 8.78
N SER A 47 7.42 -15.52 9.83
CA SER A 47 7.97 -16.63 10.61
C SER A 47 8.13 -17.86 9.70
N THR A 48 9.30 -18.49 9.69
CA THR A 48 9.56 -19.67 8.84
C THR A 48 9.07 -20.97 9.45
N ASN A 49 9.28 -21.18 10.76
CA ASN A 49 9.00 -22.45 11.43
C ASN A 49 7.99 -22.34 12.58
N PHE A 50 7.50 -21.14 12.87
CA PHE A 50 6.59 -20.90 13.99
C PHE A 50 5.19 -20.54 13.51
N THR A 51 4.22 -21.39 13.78
CA THR A 51 2.81 -21.17 13.45
C THR A 51 1.93 -22.04 14.35
N GLY A 52 0.64 -21.75 14.40
CA GLY A 52 -0.32 -22.47 15.22
C GLY A 52 -1.52 -21.60 15.57
N PRO A 53 -2.48 -22.14 16.33
CA PRO A 53 -3.63 -21.37 16.76
C PRO A 53 -3.22 -20.31 17.81
N PRO A 54 -3.92 -19.16 17.91
CA PRO A 54 -3.55 -18.03 18.77
C PRO A 54 -3.29 -18.36 20.25
N GLU A 55 -3.93 -19.41 20.78
CA GLU A 55 -3.74 -19.81 22.18
C GLU A 55 -2.33 -20.40 22.42
N LYS A 56 -1.70 -20.94 21.36
CA LYS A 56 -0.38 -21.60 21.42
C LYS A 56 0.71 -20.79 20.71
N ALA A 57 0.37 -20.14 19.59
CA ALA A 57 1.28 -19.37 18.77
C ALA A 57 0.90 -17.88 18.82
N ASN A 58 1.39 -17.20 19.85
CA ASN A 58 1.18 -15.76 20.08
C ASN A 58 2.47 -15.07 20.50
N VAL A 59 2.38 -13.76 20.73
CA VAL A 59 3.52 -12.93 21.11
C VAL A 59 4.21 -13.42 22.39
N LYS A 60 3.46 -13.87 23.41
CA LYS A 60 4.06 -14.37 24.65
C LYS A 60 4.95 -15.59 24.38
N THR A 61 4.42 -16.59 23.67
CA THR A 61 5.18 -17.80 23.33
C THR A 61 6.42 -17.49 22.50
N ILE A 62 6.31 -16.58 21.53
CA ILE A 62 7.44 -16.16 20.70
C ILE A 62 8.49 -15.46 21.55
N HIS A 63 8.08 -14.56 22.44
CA HIS A 63 8.99 -13.81 23.30
C HIS A 63 9.80 -14.73 24.19
N GLU A 64 9.13 -15.69 24.84
CA GLU A 64 9.78 -16.70 25.66
C GLU A 64 10.75 -17.56 24.86
N GLY A 65 10.36 -17.98 23.64
CA GLY A 65 11.24 -18.70 22.73
C GLY A 65 12.49 -17.90 22.35
N VAL A 66 12.32 -16.60 22.06
CA VAL A 66 13.43 -15.68 21.73
C VAL A 66 14.36 -15.47 22.93
N LYS A 67 13.83 -15.30 24.15
CA LYS A 67 14.64 -15.22 25.38
C LYS A 67 15.53 -16.47 25.54
N LYS A 68 14.93 -17.65 25.44
CA LYS A 68 15.65 -18.94 25.55
C LYS A 68 16.72 -19.09 24.47
N ALA A 69 16.42 -18.70 23.24
CA ALA A 69 17.38 -18.74 22.14
C ALA A 69 18.57 -17.79 22.38
N HIS A 70 18.32 -16.56 22.80
CA HIS A 70 19.40 -15.60 23.11
C HIS A 70 20.30 -16.08 24.24
N LEU A 71 19.73 -16.58 25.34
CA LEU A 71 20.51 -17.14 26.44
C LEU A 71 21.42 -18.28 25.93
N LYS A 72 20.84 -19.23 25.18
CA LYS A 72 21.58 -20.37 24.64
C LYS A 72 22.71 -19.98 23.70
N ILE A 73 22.48 -19.00 22.82
CA ILE A 73 23.51 -18.50 21.89
C ILE A 73 24.65 -17.84 22.67
N LEU A 74 24.33 -16.98 23.63
CA LEU A 74 25.34 -16.26 24.41
C LEU A 74 26.13 -17.19 25.33
N THR A 75 25.48 -18.18 25.96
CA THR A 75 26.18 -19.22 26.74
C THR A 75 27.21 -19.94 25.88
N ARG A 76 26.84 -20.38 24.67
CA ARG A 76 27.76 -21.06 23.75
C ARG A 76 28.90 -20.17 23.28
N GLU A 77 28.63 -18.89 23.03
CA GLU A 77 29.67 -17.92 22.66
C GLU A 77 30.70 -17.77 23.78
N ILE A 78 30.25 -17.70 25.03
CA ILE A 78 31.11 -17.61 26.22
C ILE A 78 31.94 -18.88 26.41
N GLU A 79 31.33 -20.06 26.23
CA GLU A 79 32.02 -21.36 26.28
C GLU A 79 33.12 -21.44 25.20
N ASN A 80 32.77 -21.10 23.95
CA ASN A 80 33.70 -21.20 22.83
C ASN A 80 34.84 -20.18 22.89
N SER A 81 34.59 -19.01 23.48
CA SER A 81 35.60 -17.94 23.62
C SER A 81 36.38 -18.01 24.94
N ASN A 82 36.01 -18.90 25.86
CA ASN A 82 36.55 -19.00 27.21
C ASN A 82 36.53 -17.64 27.97
N THR A 83 35.45 -16.87 27.80
CA THR A 83 35.29 -15.53 28.41
C THR A 83 34.38 -15.55 29.65
N MET A 84 34.40 -16.66 30.38
CA MET A 84 33.64 -16.83 31.62
C MET A 84 34.15 -15.89 32.71
N SER A 85 33.23 -15.30 33.48
CA SER A 85 33.61 -14.53 34.67
C SER A 85 34.19 -15.47 35.73
N GLU A 86 35.14 -14.98 36.52
CA GLU A 86 35.79 -15.77 37.57
C GLU A 86 34.76 -16.38 38.54
N GLY A 87 34.88 -17.68 38.78
CA GLY A 87 33.98 -18.42 39.67
C GLY A 87 32.55 -18.64 39.15
N LYS A 88 32.25 -18.29 37.89
CA LYS A 88 30.93 -18.46 37.28
C LYS A 88 30.94 -19.45 36.12
N THR A 89 29.82 -20.13 35.93
CA THR A 89 29.55 -20.86 34.70
C THR A 89 29.33 -19.91 33.52
N ALA A 90 29.43 -20.44 32.29
CA ALA A 90 29.11 -19.67 31.09
C ALA A 90 27.66 -19.18 31.07
N ALA A 91 26.71 -19.97 31.61
CA ALA A 91 25.31 -19.60 31.69
C ALA A 91 25.06 -18.44 32.67
N GLU A 92 25.72 -18.46 33.84
CA GLU A 92 25.64 -17.36 34.80
C GLU A 92 26.28 -16.08 34.24
N THR A 93 27.42 -16.22 33.56
CA THR A 93 28.08 -15.10 32.86
C THR A 93 27.17 -14.54 31.75
N ALA A 94 26.46 -15.40 31.02
CA ALA A 94 25.50 -14.98 29.99
C ALA A 94 24.33 -14.19 30.60
N LEU A 95 23.74 -14.68 31.69
CA LEU A 95 22.66 -13.99 32.41
C LEU A 95 23.11 -12.63 32.96
N GLU A 96 24.33 -12.54 33.46
CA GLU A 96 24.93 -11.26 33.89
C GLU A 96 25.09 -10.28 32.72
N ARG A 97 25.63 -10.73 31.57
CA ARG A 97 25.72 -9.85 30.38
C ARG A 97 24.34 -9.39 29.89
N ILE A 98 23.35 -10.28 29.94
CA ILE A 98 21.96 -9.96 29.57
C ILE A 98 21.34 -8.95 30.54
N SER A 99 21.61 -9.07 31.85
CA SER A 99 21.02 -8.20 32.88
C SER A 99 21.51 -6.76 32.80
N ILE A 100 22.70 -6.51 32.25
CA ILE A 100 23.21 -5.16 31.99
C ILE A 100 22.35 -4.45 30.91
N TYR A 101 21.94 -5.17 29.86
CA TYR A 101 21.17 -4.61 28.75
C TYR A 101 19.96 -5.47 28.36
N PRO A 102 18.97 -5.65 29.24
CA PRO A 102 17.91 -6.64 29.05
C PRO A 102 17.04 -6.32 27.82
N ASN A 103 16.90 -5.05 27.46
CA ASN A 103 16.15 -4.62 26.28
C ASN A 103 16.77 -5.10 24.95
N ARG A 104 18.06 -5.47 24.95
CA ARG A 104 18.72 -6.03 23.76
C ARG A 104 18.34 -7.49 23.50
N TYR A 105 17.85 -8.22 24.49
CA TYR A 105 17.62 -9.66 24.40
C TYR A 105 16.13 -9.99 24.49
N ALA A 106 15.38 -9.55 23.46
CA ALA A 106 13.94 -9.70 23.35
C ALA A 106 13.53 -9.72 21.88
N MET A 107 12.28 -10.11 21.61
CA MET A 107 11.77 -10.06 20.25
C MET A 107 11.87 -8.66 19.64
N SER A 108 12.07 -8.61 18.33
CA SER A 108 12.22 -7.34 17.59
C SER A 108 10.93 -6.87 16.93
N SER A 109 9.96 -7.78 16.75
CA SER A 109 8.66 -7.43 16.22
C SER A 109 7.91 -6.53 17.21
N HIS A 110 7.36 -5.44 16.68
CA HIS A 110 6.51 -4.52 17.43
C HIS A 110 5.05 -4.96 17.35
N TYR A 111 4.68 -5.57 16.23
CA TYR A 111 3.37 -6.14 16.01
C TYR A 111 3.48 -7.53 15.40
N VAL A 112 2.54 -8.39 15.74
CA VAL A 112 2.45 -9.75 15.22
C VAL A 112 1.02 -10.01 14.75
N ILE A 113 0.89 -10.47 13.51
CA ILE A 113 -0.36 -10.92 12.92
C ILE A 113 -0.45 -12.43 13.14
N LEU A 114 -1.43 -12.86 13.94
CA LEU A 114 -1.66 -14.27 14.27
C LEU A 114 -2.40 -14.98 13.12
N THR A 115 -2.46 -16.31 13.18
CA THR A 115 -3.04 -17.16 12.13
C THR A 115 -4.55 -16.94 11.92
N ASP A 116 -5.26 -16.45 12.93
CA ASP A 116 -6.68 -16.09 12.84
C ASP A 116 -6.92 -14.70 12.22
N GLY A 117 -5.85 -13.94 11.98
CA GLY A 117 -5.88 -12.56 11.50
C GLY A 117 -5.92 -11.51 12.60
N SER A 118 -5.87 -11.86 13.89
CA SER A 118 -5.76 -10.88 14.96
C SER A 118 -4.38 -10.19 14.96
N LEU A 119 -4.33 -8.93 15.40
CA LEU A 119 -3.11 -8.15 15.53
C LEU A 119 -2.77 -7.98 17.00
N GLN A 120 -1.61 -8.48 17.43
CA GLN A 120 -1.16 -8.39 18.81
C GLN A 120 0.05 -7.45 18.92
N ARG A 121 0.04 -6.62 19.97
CA ARG A 121 1.19 -5.81 20.34
C ARG A 121 2.29 -6.69 20.92
N ALA A 122 3.51 -6.38 20.53
CA ALA A 122 4.69 -7.04 21.02
C ALA A 122 5.62 -6.02 21.66
N ARG A 123 6.74 -5.72 21.01
CA ARG A 123 7.65 -4.68 21.46
C ARG A 123 6.96 -3.31 21.38
N PRO A 124 6.94 -2.50 22.45
CA PRO A 124 6.39 -1.15 22.40
C PRO A 124 7.03 -0.34 21.27
N ILE A 125 6.23 0.41 20.51
CA ILE A 125 6.71 1.18 19.37
C ILE A 125 7.77 2.22 19.75
N ASP A 126 7.77 2.71 20.99
CA ASP A 126 8.77 3.63 21.52
C ASP A 126 10.15 3.01 21.76
N LYS A 127 10.27 1.69 21.63
CA LYS A 127 11.52 0.96 21.84
C LYS A 127 12.07 0.47 20.49
N PRO A 128 13.34 0.77 20.16
CA PRO A 128 13.97 0.26 18.95
C PRO A 128 14.07 -1.26 18.96
N ARG A 129 14.23 -1.89 17.79
CA ARG A 129 14.43 -3.35 17.65
C ARG A 129 15.65 -3.84 18.45
N SER A 130 15.75 -5.15 18.66
CA SER A 130 16.95 -5.73 19.26
C SER A 130 18.15 -5.52 18.33
N GLN A 131 19.19 -4.85 18.84
CA GLN A 131 20.49 -4.73 18.17
C GLN A 131 21.17 -6.09 17.98
N VAL A 132 20.92 -7.04 18.88
CA VAL A 132 21.53 -8.38 18.83
C VAL A 132 20.93 -9.20 17.69
N SER A 133 19.61 -9.15 17.52
CA SER A 133 18.95 -9.84 16.42
C SER A 133 19.12 -9.10 15.09
N TYR A 134 19.11 -7.76 15.11
CA TYR A 134 19.15 -6.92 13.92
C TYR A 134 20.22 -5.84 14.12
N PRO A 135 21.46 -6.03 13.61
CA PRO A 135 22.51 -5.03 13.74
C PRO A 135 22.26 -3.80 12.86
N ARG A 136 21.45 -3.94 11.80
CA ARG A 136 21.05 -2.86 10.89
C ARG A 136 19.57 -2.53 11.05
N PHE A 137 19.24 -1.26 10.86
CA PHE A 137 17.93 -0.66 11.02
C PHE A 137 17.31 -0.98 12.38
N ASN A 138 18.14 -1.07 13.42
CA ASN A 138 17.69 -1.47 14.74
C ASN A 138 17.01 -0.29 15.45
N LYS A 139 17.54 0.92 15.25
CA LYS A 139 17.04 2.17 15.86
C LYS A 139 15.84 2.75 15.14
N THR A 140 15.85 2.78 13.81
CA THR A 140 14.91 3.59 13.02
C THR A 140 13.74 2.79 12.45
N ALA A 141 13.75 1.46 12.58
CA ALA A 141 12.70 0.64 12.01
C ALA A 141 11.64 0.17 13.00
N VAL A 142 10.44 -0.02 12.44
CA VAL A 142 9.36 -0.82 13.04
C VAL A 142 9.31 -2.16 12.33
N GLN A 143 8.88 -3.21 13.02
CA GLN A 143 8.77 -4.54 12.44
C GLN A 143 7.40 -5.14 12.74
N ILE A 144 6.75 -5.62 11.70
CA ILE A 144 5.53 -6.42 11.77
C ILE A 144 5.85 -7.85 11.32
N THR A 145 5.27 -8.84 12.00
CA THR A 145 5.52 -10.26 11.67
C THR A 145 4.23 -11.03 11.43
N PHE A 146 4.20 -11.79 10.34
CA PHE A 146 3.18 -12.80 10.08
C PHE A 146 3.59 -14.13 10.74
N LEU A 147 2.68 -14.76 11.48
CA LEU A 147 2.87 -16.13 12.01
C LEU A 147 2.41 -17.22 11.04
N SER A 148 2.95 -17.18 9.83
CA SER A 148 2.51 -18.06 8.74
C SER A 148 3.30 -19.38 8.63
N GLY A 149 4.34 -19.59 9.44
CA GLY A 149 5.15 -20.81 9.42
C GLY A 149 5.72 -21.16 8.04
N GLY A 150 6.27 -20.17 7.34
CA GLY A 150 6.90 -20.33 6.03
C GLY A 150 5.91 -20.51 4.88
N LYS A 151 4.61 -20.42 5.16
CA LYS A 151 3.54 -20.46 4.15
C LYS A 151 3.08 -19.05 3.81
N LYS A 152 2.41 -18.93 2.67
CA LYS A 152 1.73 -17.69 2.30
C LYS A 152 0.70 -17.30 3.38
N PRO A 153 0.72 -16.06 3.90
CA PRO A 153 -0.31 -15.59 4.81
C PRO A 153 -1.72 -15.77 4.24
N ASN A 154 -2.68 -16.10 5.11
CA ASN A 154 -4.06 -16.29 4.69
C ASN A 154 -4.79 -14.94 4.52
N THR A 155 -6.00 -14.99 3.97
CA THR A 155 -6.81 -13.79 3.67
C THR A 155 -7.02 -12.89 4.90
N LYS A 156 -7.34 -13.46 6.07
CA LYS A 156 -7.57 -12.68 7.30
C LYS A 156 -6.30 -11.96 7.76
N MET A 157 -5.15 -12.60 7.63
CA MET A 157 -3.87 -11.96 7.92
C MET A 157 -3.60 -10.79 6.98
N PHE A 158 -3.89 -10.94 5.67
CA PHE A 158 -3.76 -9.84 4.70
C PHE A 158 -4.74 -8.70 4.95
N GLU A 159 -5.98 -8.98 5.33
CA GLU A 159 -6.97 -7.96 5.71
C GLU A 159 -6.47 -7.12 6.90
N THR A 160 -5.89 -7.77 7.90
CA THR A 160 -5.29 -7.08 9.06
C THR A 160 -4.04 -6.32 8.68
N TYR A 161 -3.17 -6.89 7.84
CA TYR A 161 -2.03 -6.18 7.30
C TYR A 161 -2.45 -4.93 6.51
N ASP A 162 -3.52 -5.01 5.73
CA ASP A 162 -4.08 -3.88 5.01
C ASP A 162 -4.59 -2.77 5.93
N ARG A 163 -5.28 -3.13 7.02
CA ARG A 163 -5.68 -2.16 8.06
C ARG A 163 -4.47 -1.51 8.71
N PHE A 164 -3.44 -2.31 9.02
CA PHE A 164 -2.18 -1.81 9.57
C PHE A 164 -1.50 -0.82 8.61
N LEU A 165 -1.41 -1.16 7.32
CA LEU A 165 -0.80 -0.30 6.30
C LEU A 165 -1.57 1.00 6.10
N LYS A 166 -2.91 0.98 6.19
CA LYS A 166 -3.70 2.22 6.19
C LYS A 166 -3.30 3.14 7.35
N ALA A 167 -3.20 2.61 8.57
CA ALA A 167 -2.72 3.39 9.71
C ALA A 167 -1.28 3.87 9.51
N TRP A 168 -0.40 2.98 9.01
CA TRP A 168 1.01 3.29 8.76
C TRP A 168 1.16 4.47 7.81
N PHE A 169 0.57 4.41 6.61
CA PHE A 169 0.70 5.49 5.63
C PHE A 169 -0.11 6.75 5.98
N THR A 170 -1.08 6.65 6.89
CA THR A 170 -1.75 7.84 7.45
C THR A 170 -0.79 8.65 8.32
N VAL A 171 0.06 7.96 9.09
CA VAL A 171 0.95 8.61 10.08
C VAL A 171 2.36 8.83 9.53
N PHE A 172 2.85 7.94 8.69
CA PHE A 172 4.18 7.93 8.11
C PHE A 172 4.13 7.87 6.57
N PRO A 173 3.59 8.89 5.90
CA PRO A 173 3.33 8.87 4.45
C PRO A 173 4.61 8.79 3.60
N ASP A 174 5.78 9.08 4.17
CA ASP A 174 7.09 9.06 3.50
C ASP A 174 7.95 7.82 3.86
N CYS A 175 7.49 7.00 4.80
CA CYS A 175 8.26 5.86 5.32
C CYS A 175 7.89 4.58 4.56
N GLY A 176 8.87 4.03 3.85
CA GLY A 176 8.70 2.83 3.04
C GLY A 176 8.47 1.55 3.85
N VAL A 177 7.95 0.53 3.17
CA VAL A 177 7.67 -0.80 3.73
C VAL A 177 8.49 -1.84 2.98
N TYR A 178 9.31 -2.62 3.69
CA TYR A 178 10.34 -3.47 3.11
C TYR A 178 10.20 -4.91 3.61
N GLY A 179 10.58 -5.89 2.80
CA GLY A 179 10.80 -7.25 3.27
C GLY A 179 11.99 -7.31 4.21
N ASN A 180 11.92 -8.13 5.27
CA ASN A 180 13.02 -8.23 6.24
C ASN A 180 14.34 -8.69 5.58
N ASN A 181 14.24 -9.56 4.56
CA ASN A 181 15.37 -10.04 3.75
C ASN A 181 16.09 -8.92 2.97
N GLU A 182 15.46 -7.77 2.73
CA GLU A 182 16.10 -6.65 2.03
C GLU A 182 17.18 -5.98 2.89
N SER A 183 17.03 -6.00 4.22
CA SER A 183 18.08 -5.55 5.15
C SER A 183 19.06 -6.65 5.53
N ARG A 184 18.65 -7.91 5.34
CA ARG A 184 19.38 -9.11 5.76
C ARG A 184 19.24 -10.19 4.69
N PRO A 185 20.08 -10.19 3.64
CA PRO A 185 19.95 -11.12 2.52
C PRO A 185 20.06 -12.61 2.91
N SER A 186 20.61 -12.92 4.08
CA SER A 186 20.64 -14.28 4.64
C SER A 186 19.28 -14.78 5.12
N ASP A 187 18.34 -13.87 5.41
CA ASP A 187 17.01 -14.23 5.89
C ASP A 187 16.16 -14.69 4.69
N PRO A 188 15.35 -15.75 4.83
CA PRO A 188 14.46 -16.19 3.76
C PRO A 188 13.53 -15.05 3.30
N PRO A 189 13.29 -14.91 1.99
CA PRO A 189 12.36 -13.92 1.49
C PRO A 189 10.94 -14.24 1.96
N ASN A 190 10.14 -13.18 2.08
CA ASN A 190 8.70 -13.30 2.22
C ASN A 190 8.11 -14.14 1.07
N THR A 191 7.06 -14.92 1.37
CA THR A 191 6.34 -15.71 0.36
C THR A 191 5.50 -14.85 -0.59
N PHE A 192 5.43 -13.54 -0.35
CA PHE A 192 4.86 -12.54 -1.24
C PHE A 192 5.80 -11.34 -1.41
N ASP A 193 5.70 -10.68 -2.57
CA ASP A 193 6.48 -9.47 -2.84
C ASP A 193 5.89 -8.28 -2.07
N VAL A 194 6.59 -7.88 -1.00
CA VAL A 194 6.21 -6.77 -0.13
C VAL A 194 6.15 -5.47 -0.94
N ARG A 195 7.20 -5.11 -1.70
CA ARG A 195 7.23 -3.83 -2.41
C ARG A 195 6.15 -3.75 -3.48
N GLN A 196 5.92 -4.82 -4.23
CA GLN A 196 4.89 -4.85 -5.26
C GLN A 196 3.48 -4.73 -4.67
N SER A 197 3.23 -5.35 -3.52
CA SER A 197 1.95 -5.19 -2.80
C SER A 197 1.68 -3.73 -2.41
N ILE A 198 2.73 -3.00 -2.03
CA ILE A 198 2.63 -1.59 -1.64
C ILE A 198 2.47 -0.68 -2.86
N LYS A 199 3.29 -0.87 -3.90
CA LYS A 199 3.23 -0.06 -5.14
C LYS A 199 1.87 -0.15 -5.82
N SER A 200 1.31 -1.36 -5.90
CA SER A 200 0.02 -1.60 -6.55
C SER A 200 -1.16 -0.93 -5.84
N LYS A 201 -1.11 -0.83 -4.51
CA LYS A 201 -2.25 -0.36 -3.69
C LYS A 201 -2.12 1.10 -3.25
N TYR A 202 -0.93 1.53 -2.86
CA TYR A 202 -0.69 2.85 -2.28
C TYR A 202 0.02 3.83 -3.22
N ARG A 203 0.41 3.39 -4.43
CA ARG A 203 1.20 4.17 -5.40
C ARG A 203 2.45 4.81 -4.77
N PHE A 204 3.00 4.16 -3.75
CA PHE A 204 4.14 4.64 -2.99
C PHE A 204 5.40 4.62 -3.84
N VAL A 205 6.17 5.71 -3.80
CA VAL A 205 7.47 5.82 -4.46
C VAL A 205 8.56 5.66 -3.41
N TYR A 206 9.37 4.62 -3.56
CA TYR A 206 10.45 4.33 -2.62
C TYR A 206 11.57 5.34 -2.79
N ARG A 207 11.98 5.95 -1.67
CA ARG A 207 13.15 6.82 -1.61
C ARG A 207 14.44 6.02 -1.70
N TYR A 208 14.44 4.84 -1.08
CA TYR A 208 15.58 3.93 -1.02
C TYR A 208 15.20 2.63 -1.74
N ASP A 209 15.58 2.52 -3.00
CA ASP A 209 15.37 1.28 -3.76
C ASP A 209 16.37 0.18 -3.36
N ASP A 210 17.57 0.55 -2.92
CA ASP A 210 18.55 -0.35 -2.32
C ASP A 210 18.81 0.09 -0.88
N LEU A 211 18.78 -0.87 0.03
CA LEU A 211 19.05 -0.67 1.44
C LEU A 211 20.49 -1.04 1.80
N SER A 212 21.26 -1.68 0.90
CA SER A 212 22.60 -2.25 1.16
C SER A 212 23.58 -1.27 1.83
N ASP A 213 23.55 0.00 1.43
CA ASP A 213 24.45 1.06 1.92
C ASP A 213 23.98 1.76 3.22
N LEU A 214 22.85 1.34 3.80
CA LEU A 214 22.26 2.00 4.97
C LEU A 214 22.32 1.13 6.22
N ASP A 215 22.92 1.65 7.30
CA ASP A 215 22.83 1.01 8.62
C ASP A 215 21.58 1.44 9.39
N GLU A 216 21.09 2.65 9.15
CA GLU A 216 19.83 3.18 9.68
C GLU A 216 19.15 4.05 8.62
N PHE A 217 17.85 4.28 8.73
CA PHE A 217 17.21 5.29 7.91
C PHE A 217 17.70 6.69 8.31
N PRO A 218 17.95 7.59 7.35
CA PRO A 218 18.35 8.96 7.68
C PRO A 218 17.32 9.66 8.56
N THR A 219 17.81 10.53 9.44
CA THR A 219 16.99 11.41 10.29
C THR A 219 16.05 12.26 9.42
N LYS A 220 15.02 12.87 10.03
CA LYS A 220 14.12 13.75 9.27
C LYS A 220 14.86 14.91 8.60
N VAL A 221 15.84 15.50 9.28
CA VAL A 221 16.67 16.57 8.72
C VAL A 221 17.45 16.08 7.50
N GLU A 222 18.12 14.94 7.62
CA GLU A 222 18.87 14.35 6.51
C GLU A 222 17.95 13.94 5.35
N ARG A 223 16.73 13.47 5.63
CA ARG A 223 15.69 13.17 4.62
C ARG A 223 15.22 14.43 3.88
N VAL A 224 15.14 15.58 4.52
CA VAL A 224 14.78 16.82 3.80
C VAL A 224 15.89 17.23 2.83
N ILE A 225 17.15 16.96 3.19
CA ILE A 225 18.33 17.33 2.40
C ILE A 225 18.62 16.31 1.29
N THR A 226 18.41 15.01 1.54
CA THR A 226 18.55 13.96 0.52
C THR A 226 17.36 13.99 -0.44
N LYS A 227 17.59 14.56 -1.63
CA LYS A 227 16.63 14.44 -2.73
C LYS A 227 16.45 12.95 -3.07
N PRO A 228 15.21 12.45 -3.22
CA PRO A 228 14.98 11.10 -3.71
C PRO A 228 15.74 10.87 -5.03
N LYS A 229 16.46 9.73 -5.18
CA LYS A 229 17.10 9.36 -6.47
C LYS A 229 16.07 9.37 -7.60
N THR A 230 14.86 8.92 -7.26
CA THR A 230 13.66 9.08 -8.06
C THR A 230 12.85 10.21 -7.44
N ILE A 231 13.21 11.46 -7.74
CA ILE A 231 12.19 12.52 -7.68
C ILE A 231 11.07 11.95 -8.54
N ALA A 232 9.85 11.84 -8.00
CA ALA A 232 8.71 11.72 -8.88
C ALA A 232 8.83 12.93 -9.80
N LYS A 233 9.40 12.74 -10.99
CA LYS A 233 9.18 13.66 -12.09
C LYS A 233 7.67 13.76 -12.06
N THR A 234 7.15 14.95 -11.77
CA THR A 234 5.77 15.31 -12.14
C THR A 234 5.48 14.54 -13.40
N SER A 235 4.62 13.52 -13.27
CA SER A 235 4.60 12.34 -14.14
C SER A 235 5.14 12.70 -15.51
N SER A 236 6.36 12.29 -15.82
CA SER A 236 6.91 12.55 -17.15
C SER A 236 6.28 11.58 -18.15
N THR A 237 4.96 11.64 -18.29
CA THR A 237 4.35 11.90 -19.57
C THR A 237 4.38 13.41 -19.82
N ILE A 238 5.57 14.01 -19.79
CA ILE A 238 5.84 15.16 -20.66
C ILE A 238 5.86 14.55 -22.08
N THR A 239 4.65 14.26 -22.58
CA THR A 239 4.38 14.62 -23.96
C THR A 239 4.65 16.11 -23.97
N LYS A 240 5.58 16.55 -24.82
CA LYS A 240 5.90 17.98 -25.00
C LYS A 240 4.62 18.79 -24.83
N PRO A 241 4.58 19.84 -23.99
CA PRO A 241 3.42 20.72 -23.93
C PRO A 241 3.14 21.15 -25.37
N ILE A 242 2.02 20.67 -25.91
CA ILE A 242 1.51 21.10 -27.20
C ILE A 242 0.97 22.51 -26.98
N SER A 243 1.36 23.42 -27.86
CA SER A 243 0.79 24.76 -27.90
C SER A 243 -0.73 24.67 -28.05
N PHE A 244 -1.46 25.72 -27.66
CA PHE A 244 -2.91 25.80 -27.91
C PHE A 244 -3.24 25.63 -29.40
N ALA A 245 -2.33 26.03 -30.30
CA ALA A 245 -2.45 25.81 -31.73
C ALA A 245 -2.37 24.32 -32.09
N GLU A 246 -1.40 23.58 -31.55
CA GLU A 246 -1.27 22.12 -31.76
C GLU A 246 -2.39 21.32 -31.10
N ALA A 247 -2.91 21.76 -29.95
CA ALA A 247 -4.06 21.14 -29.30
C ALA A 247 -5.36 21.35 -30.09
N ASN A 248 -5.59 22.57 -30.60
CA ASN A 248 -6.71 22.87 -31.47
C ASN A 248 -6.59 22.08 -32.79
N GLN A 249 -5.40 22.00 -33.37
CA GLN A 249 -5.17 21.20 -34.58
C GLN A 249 -5.45 19.72 -34.36
N GLN A 250 -5.03 19.13 -33.23
CA GLN A 250 -5.32 17.72 -32.93
C GLN A 250 -6.81 17.45 -32.66
N VAL A 251 -7.52 18.39 -32.04
CA VAL A 251 -8.97 18.30 -31.87
C VAL A 251 -9.67 18.41 -33.23
N THR A 252 -9.24 19.34 -34.08
CA THR A 252 -9.73 19.47 -35.45
C THR A 252 -9.45 18.21 -36.26
N ASP A 253 -8.22 17.69 -36.28
CA ASP A 253 -7.84 16.47 -36.99
C ASP A 253 -8.63 15.25 -36.51
N LEU A 254 -8.95 15.17 -35.22
CA LEU A 254 -9.76 14.09 -34.65
C LEU A 254 -11.23 14.19 -35.06
N VAL A 255 -11.80 15.40 -35.02
CA VAL A 255 -13.18 15.70 -35.42
C VAL A 255 -13.36 15.60 -36.95
N GLU A 256 -12.34 15.95 -37.72
CA GLU A 256 -12.33 15.84 -39.18
C GLU A 256 -11.88 14.46 -39.66
N SER A 257 -11.36 13.61 -38.77
CA SER A 257 -10.90 12.27 -39.14
C SER A 257 -12.02 11.49 -39.82
N LYS A 258 -11.68 10.82 -40.94
CA LYS A 258 -12.59 9.90 -41.63
C LYS A 258 -13.21 8.89 -40.66
N ARG A 259 -12.48 8.49 -39.62
CA ARG A 259 -12.98 7.56 -38.59
C ARG A 259 -14.09 8.18 -37.74
N PHE A 260 -13.89 9.40 -37.23
CA PHE A 260 -14.93 10.11 -36.48
C PHE A 260 -16.14 10.42 -37.36
N ASN A 261 -15.93 10.91 -38.58
CA ASN A 261 -17.01 11.17 -39.51
C ASN A 261 -17.76 9.90 -39.94
N ASN A 262 -17.07 8.78 -40.15
CA ASN A 262 -17.71 7.49 -40.42
C ASN A 262 -18.50 6.97 -39.22
N ASP A 263 -18.01 7.16 -37.99
CA ASP A 263 -18.69 6.76 -36.76
C ASP A 263 -19.93 7.63 -36.51
N VAL A 264 -19.84 8.95 -36.68
CA VAL A 264 -20.98 9.89 -36.57
C VAL A 264 -22.01 9.61 -37.67
N THR A 265 -21.58 9.39 -38.91
CA THR A 265 -22.47 9.05 -40.03
C THR A 265 -23.14 7.69 -39.83
N SER A 266 -22.41 6.69 -39.31
CA SER A 266 -22.95 5.39 -38.91
C SER A 266 -24.00 5.53 -37.81
N ILE A 267 -23.76 6.40 -36.81
CA ILE A 267 -24.70 6.68 -35.73
C ILE A 267 -25.95 7.40 -36.26
N PHE A 268 -25.80 8.43 -37.08
CA PHE A 268 -26.93 9.16 -37.66
C PHE A 268 -27.75 8.29 -38.62
N ASN A 269 -27.11 7.43 -39.42
CA ASN A 269 -27.81 6.51 -40.31
C ASN A 269 -28.54 5.41 -39.52
N LYS A 270 -27.98 4.94 -38.40
CA LYS A 270 -28.65 3.97 -37.51
C LYS A 270 -29.78 4.59 -36.70
N ALA A 271 -29.60 5.81 -36.21
CA ALA A 271 -30.66 6.58 -35.54
C ALA A 271 -31.78 6.96 -36.51
N GLY A 272 -31.44 7.35 -37.75
CA GLY A 272 -32.37 7.61 -38.83
C GLY A 272 -33.15 6.36 -39.25
N ALA A 273 -32.50 5.19 -39.33
CA ALA A 273 -33.17 3.91 -39.61
C ALA A 273 -34.12 3.50 -38.47
N ALA A 274 -33.72 3.71 -37.21
CA ALA A 274 -34.57 3.46 -36.04
C ALA A 274 -35.77 4.42 -35.97
N MET A 275 -35.58 5.69 -36.31
CA MET A 275 -36.66 6.69 -36.39
C MET A 275 -37.58 6.46 -37.59
N ALA A 276 -37.05 6.04 -38.74
CA ALA A 276 -37.85 5.66 -39.91
C ALA A 276 -38.69 4.40 -39.65
N SER A 277 -38.21 3.47 -38.82
CA SER A 277 -39.03 2.34 -38.34
C SER A 277 -40.12 2.74 -37.33
N LEU A 278 -40.12 3.99 -36.86
CA LEU A 278 -41.12 4.53 -35.91
C LEU A 278 -42.05 5.57 -36.58
N ASN A 279 -41.66 6.17 -37.71
CA ASN A 279 -42.49 7.14 -38.41
C ASN A 279 -43.48 6.44 -39.34
N GLY A 280 -44.73 6.34 -38.88
CA GLY A 280 -45.88 5.95 -39.71
C GLY A 280 -46.81 4.91 -39.10
N GLU A 281 -46.44 4.28 -37.97
CA GLU A 281 -47.33 3.34 -37.27
C GLU A 281 -47.93 3.99 -36.01
N ASP A 282 -49.25 4.03 -35.95
CA ASP A 282 -50.02 4.44 -34.78
C ASP A 282 -49.57 3.62 -33.56
N MET A 283 -49.44 4.26 -32.39
CA MET A 283 -48.97 3.62 -31.15
C MET A 283 -49.79 2.36 -30.80
N ASN A 284 -51.05 2.33 -31.20
CA ASN A 284 -51.95 1.17 -31.05
C ASN A 284 -51.69 0.06 -32.09
N ALA A 285 -51.23 0.41 -33.29
CA ALA A 285 -50.82 -0.56 -34.30
C ALA A 285 -49.48 -1.23 -33.94
N ALA A 286 -48.55 -0.48 -33.36
CA ALA A 286 -47.30 -1.03 -32.82
C ALA A 286 -47.57 -1.99 -31.63
N ALA A 287 -48.45 -1.63 -30.71
CA ALA A 287 -48.83 -2.50 -29.59
C ALA A 287 -49.53 -3.79 -30.06
N ALA A 288 -50.32 -3.75 -31.14
CA ALA A 288 -50.95 -4.93 -31.74
C ALA A 288 -49.97 -5.82 -32.54
N LYS A 289 -48.88 -5.25 -33.08
CA LYS A 289 -47.83 -5.99 -33.79
C LYS A 289 -46.85 -6.70 -32.84
N PHE A 290 -46.72 -6.19 -31.62
CA PHE A 290 -45.79 -6.71 -30.59
C PHE A 290 -46.50 -7.37 -29.40
N GLY A 291 -47.84 -7.39 -29.38
CA GLY A 291 -48.66 -8.02 -28.36
C GLY A 291 -49.28 -9.32 -28.84
N ALA A 292 -49.01 -10.39 -28.09
CA ALA A 292 -49.57 -11.74 -28.15
C ALA A 292 -48.89 -12.74 -29.11
N GLU A 293 -48.08 -13.59 -28.47
CA GLU A 293 -47.89 -15.02 -28.76
C GLU A 293 -47.25 -15.37 -30.11
N ASN A 294 -45.93 -15.62 -30.06
CA ASN A 294 -45.06 -16.24 -31.07
C ASN A 294 -44.25 -15.32 -32.00
N LEU A 295 -43.41 -14.43 -31.44
CA LEU A 295 -42.31 -13.82 -32.21
C LEU A 295 -40.98 -14.55 -31.97
N PRO A 296 -40.24 -14.92 -33.03
CA PRO A 296 -39.03 -15.74 -32.94
C PRO A 296 -37.84 -14.98 -32.34
N LYS A 297 -37.03 -15.76 -31.61
CA LYS A 297 -35.89 -15.50 -30.72
C LYS A 297 -34.76 -14.51 -31.09
N ASN A 298 -34.94 -13.57 -32.02
CA ASN A 298 -34.00 -12.47 -32.19
C ASN A 298 -34.52 -11.25 -31.42
N ASP A 299 -34.21 -11.31 -30.13
CA ASP A 299 -34.62 -10.40 -29.08
C ASP A 299 -34.12 -8.97 -29.35
N LEU A 300 -34.97 -8.17 -30.02
CA LEU A 300 -34.76 -6.74 -30.29
C LEU A 300 -34.43 -5.95 -29.01
N LYS A 301 -34.96 -6.39 -27.86
CA LYS A 301 -34.65 -5.79 -26.57
C LYS A 301 -33.23 -6.15 -26.12
N ALA A 302 -32.80 -7.40 -26.29
CA ALA A 302 -31.40 -7.78 -26.03
C ALA A 302 -30.42 -7.08 -26.97
N GLN A 303 -30.82 -6.83 -28.22
CA GLN A 303 -30.01 -6.08 -29.18
C GLN A 303 -29.93 -4.60 -28.79
N PHE A 304 -31.04 -3.99 -28.40
CA PHE A 304 -31.07 -2.62 -27.87
C PHE A 304 -30.26 -2.48 -26.57
N ASP A 305 -30.38 -3.41 -25.63
CA ASP A 305 -29.61 -3.42 -24.38
C ASP A 305 -28.10 -3.61 -24.64
N LYS A 306 -27.74 -4.42 -25.63
CA LYS A 306 -26.34 -4.61 -26.05
C LYS A 306 -25.78 -3.35 -26.71
N ASP A 307 -26.56 -2.73 -27.58
CA ASP A 307 -26.17 -1.50 -28.28
C ASP A 307 -26.08 -0.32 -27.29
N TYR A 308 -26.99 -0.24 -26.33
CA TYR A 308 -26.97 0.74 -25.25
C TYR A 308 -25.76 0.54 -24.31
N LYS A 309 -25.41 -0.69 -23.96
CA LYS A 309 -24.18 -0.99 -23.19
C LYS A 309 -22.91 -0.65 -23.98
N THR A 310 -22.91 -0.90 -25.28
CA THR A 310 -21.79 -0.56 -26.16
C THR A 310 -21.63 0.96 -26.26
N PHE A 311 -22.74 1.69 -26.38
CA PHE A 311 -22.79 3.14 -26.34
C PHE A 311 -22.28 3.72 -25.01
N GLN A 312 -22.75 3.21 -23.87
CA GLN A 312 -22.25 3.64 -22.56
C GLN A 312 -20.76 3.40 -22.39
N SER A 313 -20.25 2.28 -22.91
CA SER A 313 -18.83 1.93 -22.84
C SER A 313 -17.99 2.89 -23.70
N GLY A 314 -18.44 3.18 -24.93
CA GLY A 314 -17.81 4.17 -25.80
C GLY A 314 -17.83 5.58 -25.20
N MET A 315 -18.94 5.99 -24.58
CA MET A 315 -19.04 7.28 -23.88
C MET A 315 -18.13 7.36 -22.65
N LYS A 316 -17.92 6.25 -21.92
CA LYS A 316 -16.96 6.17 -20.81
C LYS A 316 -15.53 6.33 -21.28
N GLU A 317 -15.15 5.68 -22.38
CA GLU A 317 -13.82 5.83 -22.98
C GLU A 317 -13.59 7.25 -23.49
N ARG A 318 -14.58 7.83 -24.18
CA ARG A 318 -14.51 9.22 -24.66
C ARG A 318 -14.43 10.22 -23.51
N ASN A 319 -15.20 10.04 -22.43
CA ASN A 319 -15.06 10.87 -21.23
C ASN A 319 -13.69 10.73 -20.57
N LYS A 320 -13.07 9.54 -20.63
CA LYS A 320 -11.71 9.33 -20.13
C LYS A 320 -10.68 10.04 -21.01
N GLU A 321 -10.85 10.02 -22.33
CA GLU A 321 -10.01 10.77 -23.27
C GLU A 321 -10.19 12.28 -23.10
N LEU A 322 -11.42 12.76 -22.99
CA LEU A 322 -11.74 14.19 -22.79
C LEU A 322 -11.20 14.69 -21.44
N ASN A 323 -11.35 13.92 -20.37
CA ASN A 323 -10.80 14.25 -19.06
C ASN A 323 -9.26 14.20 -19.05
N ASN A 324 -8.65 13.32 -19.86
CA ASN A 324 -7.20 13.34 -20.06
C ASN A 324 -6.74 14.59 -20.83
N ILE A 325 -7.53 15.11 -21.77
CA ILE A 325 -7.24 16.35 -22.50
C ILE A 325 -7.43 17.57 -21.57
N ILE A 326 -8.56 17.65 -20.86
CA ILE A 326 -8.86 18.73 -19.91
C ILE A 326 -7.84 18.74 -18.76
N GLY A 327 -7.46 17.57 -18.25
CA GLY A 327 -6.42 17.42 -17.23
C GLY A 327 -5.05 17.92 -17.67
N LYS A 328 -4.76 17.91 -18.98
CA LYS A 328 -3.55 18.50 -19.56
C LYS A 328 -3.63 20.02 -19.72
N VAL A 329 -4.83 20.59 -19.85
CA VAL A 329 -5.05 22.06 -19.96
C VAL A 329 -5.08 22.75 -18.58
N ASN A 330 -5.58 22.06 -17.55
CA ASN A 330 -5.77 22.60 -16.19
C ASN A 330 -4.48 22.73 -15.33
N THR A 331 -3.29 22.51 -15.89
CA THR A 331 -2.01 22.71 -15.16
C THR A 331 -1.52 24.16 -15.15
N ASN A 332 -2.19 25.10 -15.82
CA ASN A 332 -1.91 26.53 -15.72
C ASN A 332 -3.09 27.29 -15.10
N ASN A 333 -3.00 27.52 -13.78
CA ASN A 333 -4.02 28.15 -12.94
C ASN A 333 -4.23 29.66 -13.19
N SER A 334 -3.87 30.18 -14.37
CA SER A 334 -3.99 31.59 -14.73
C SER A 334 -5.01 31.88 -15.84
N THR A 335 -5.60 30.86 -16.48
CA THR A 335 -6.48 31.05 -17.65
C THR A 335 -7.98 30.88 -17.35
N VAL A 336 -8.33 30.33 -16.18
CA VAL A 336 -9.72 30.00 -15.78
C VAL A 336 -10.60 31.26 -15.72
N LYS A 337 -10.06 32.41 -15.31
CA LYS A 337 -10.81 33.70 -15.30
C LYS A 337 -11.18 34.21 -16.69
N SER A 338 -10.48 33.81 -17.76
CA SER A 338 -10.81 34.25 -19.13
C SER A 338 -11.91 33.41 -19.79
N PHE A 339 -12.10 32.17 -19.32
CA PHE A 339 -13.08 31.24 -19.89
C PHE A 339 -14.47 31.42 -19.26
N GLU A 340 -14.51 31.73 -17.96
CA GLU A 340 -15.75 32.07 -17.25
C GLU A 340 -16.39 33.36 -17.82
N ASN A 341 -15.57 34.35 -18.21
CA ASN A 341 -16.04 35.56 -18.86
C ASN A 341 -16.64 35.31 -20.26
N LYS A 342 -16.03 34.41 -21.06
CA LYS A 342 -16.55 34.07 -22.40
C LYS A 342 -17.82 33.22 -22.40
N ILE A 343 -18.04 32.40 -21.36
CA ILE A 343 -19.31 31.66 -21.21
C ILE A 343 -20.44 32.60 -20.78
N THR A 344 -20.13 33.68 -20.05
CA THR A 344 -21.10 34.67 -19.62
C THR A 344 -21.53 35.59 -20.77
N GLU A 345 -20.61 35.96 -21.67
CA GLU A 345 -20.91 36.73 -22.88
C GLU A 345 -21.82 35.99 -23.88
N ASN A 346 -21.64 34.67 -24.05
CA ASN A 346 -22.48 33.85 -24.95
C ASN A 346 -23.86 33.46 -24.39
N ARG A 347 -24.21 33.92 -23.18
CA ARG A 347 -25.56 33.74 -22.59
C ARG A 347 -26.44 34.99 -22.68
N SER A 348 -25.91 36.10 -23.19
CA SER A 348 -26.61 37.40 -23.27
C SER A 348 -26.94 37.85 -24.71
N THR A 349 -26.84 36.94 -25.67
CA THR A 349 -27.38 37.04 -27.04
C THR A 349 -28.18 35.78 -27.32
#